data_AF-A0A9X1RE45-F1
#
_entry.id   AF-A0A9X1RE45-F1
#
_cell.length_a   1.000
_cell.length_b   1.000
_cell.length_c   1.000
_cell.angle_alpha   90.00
_cell.angle_beta   90.00
_cell.angle_gamma   90.00
#
_symmetry.space_group_name_H-M   'P 1'
#
loop_
_entity.id
_entity.type
_entity.pdbx_description
1 polymer ?
#
loop_
_entity_poly.entity_id
_entity_poly.type
_entity_poly.pdbx_seq_one_letter_code
_entity_poly.pdbx_strand_id
1 'polypeptide(L)'
;MQFLEPSDDEIVAGPSNRNFGFTMASVFALIGLVGLYKHSSHAPLWLGAAVAFAGLTLWRPQTLGLANRAWLKLGLLMYRVVNPVIMAILFFGVILPIGWIMRLSGTDFLRLGRDRASPTYWLPRSDPRDISESMRQQF
;
A
#
# COMPACT_ATOMS: atom_id res chain seq x y z
N MET A 1 20.68 -16.36 20.08
CA MET A 1 20.75 -16.11 18.62
C MET A 1 19.84 -17.10 17.94
N GLN A 2 18.57 -16.73 17.82
CA GLN A 2 17.52 -17.49 17.16
C GLN A 2 17.34 -16.86 15.79
N PHE A 3 17.80 -17.60 14.78
CA PHE A 3 17.79 -17.17 13.39
C PHE A 3 16.35 -16.91 12.96
N LEU A 4 16.14 -15.77 12.31
CA LEU A 4 14.91 -15.44 11.60
C LEU A 4 14.72 -16.51 10.52
N GLU A 5 13.89 -17.52 10.78
CA GLU A 5 13.29 -18.25 9.67
C GLU A 5 12.51 -17.22 8.85
N PRO A 6 12.85 -17.02 7.56
CA PRO A 6 11.93 -16.33 6.69
C PRO A 6 10.67 -17.20 6.68
N SER A 7 9.53 -16.63 7.04
CA SER A 7 8.24 -17.27 6.86
C SER A 7 8.00 -17.41 5.35
N ASP A 8 8.58 -18.44 4.77
CA ASP A 8 8.07 -19.06 3.57
C ASP A 8 6.57 -19.27 3.80
N ASP A 9 5.75 -18.78 2.88
CA ASP A 9 4.29 -18.84 2.89
C ASP A 9 3.51 -17.73 3.62
N GLU A 10 3.83 -16.45 3.36
CA GLU A 10 2.72 -15.51 3.15
C GLU A 10 2.04 -15.86 1.80
N ILE A 11 1.39 -17.03 1.76
CA ILE A 11 0.42 -17.36 0.74
C ILE A 11 -0.68 -16.33 0.93
N VAL A 12 -0.61 -15.24 0.16
CA VAL A 12 -1.67 -14.23 0.06
C VAL A 12 -2.96 -15.01 -0.13
N ALA A 13 -3.72 -15.16 0.95
CA ALA A 13 -4.93 -15.95 0.98
C ALA A 13 -5.93 -15.22 0.09
N GLY A 14 -5.95 -15.59 -1.19
CA GLY A 14 -6.84 -15.00 -2.16
C GLY A 14 -8.28 -15.10 -1.63
N PRO A 15 -9.14 -14.09 -1.91
CA PRO A 15 -10.51 -14.10 -1.41
C PRO A 15 -11.19 -15.42 -1.76
N SER A 16 -11.98 -15.98 -0.84
CA SER A 16 -12.75 -17.21 -1.11
C SER A 16 -13.51 -17.05 -2.43
N ASN A 17 -13.46 -18.06 -3.31
CA ASN A 17 -14.05 -17.99 -4.67
C ASN A 17 -15.53 -17.56 -4.65
N ARG A 18 -16.23 -17.80 -3.53
CA ARG A 18 -17.61 -17.37 -3.29
C ARG A 18 -17.72 -15.86 -3.07
N ASN A 19 -16.82 -15.26 -2.29
CA ASN A 19 -16.81 -13.82 -2.05
C ASN A 19 -16.51 -13.05 -3.34
N PHE A 20 -15.57 -13.54 -4.17
CA PHE A 20 -15.31 -12.96 -5.49
C PHE A 20 -16.53 -12.99 -6.41
N GLY A 21 -17.26 -14.12 -6.42
CA GLY A 21 -18.49 -14.26 -7.19
C GLY A 21 -19.57 -13.26 -6.76
N PHE A 22 -19.78 -13.11 -5.45
CA PHE A 22 -20.74 -12.15 -4.92
C PHE A 22 -20.34 -10.69 -5.18
N THR A 23 -19.07 -10.32 -5.01
CA THR A 23 -18.63 -8.94 -5.28
C THR A 23 -18.83 -8.57 -6.75
N MET A 24 -18.50 -9.47 -7.69
CA MET A 24 -18.73 -9.24 -9.12
C MET A 24 -20.22 -9.18 -9.46
N ALA A 25 -21.04 -10.07 -8.90
CA ALA A 25 -22.49 -10.02 -9.08
C ALA A 25 -23.08 -8.70 -8.55
N SER A 26 -22.62 -8.22 -7.39
CA SER A 26 -23.03 -6.93 -6.81
C SER A 26 -22.62 -5.75 -7.70
N VAL A 27 -21.41 -5.75 -8.25
CA VAL A 27 -20.93 -4.69 -9.16
C VAL A 27 -21.78 -4.66 -10.42
N PHE A 28 -22.01 -5.80 -11.08
CA PHE A 28 -22.86 -5.85 -12.27
C PHE A 28 -24.31 -5.50 -11.98
N ALA A 29 -24.85 -5.90 -10.83
CA ALA A 29 -26.19 -5.52 -10.40
C ALA A 29 -26.30 -4.00 -10.21
N LEU A 30 -25.31 -3.36 -9.56
CA LEU A 30 -25.31 -1.91 -9.37
C LEU A 30 -25.23 -1.16 -10.71
N ILE A 31 -24.34 -1.59 -11.61
CA ILE A 31 -24.21 -1.00 -12.96
C ILE A 31 -25.51 -1.18 -13.75
N GLY A 32 -26.11 -2.38 -13.71
CA GLY A 32 -27.38 -2.66 -14.37
C GLY A 32 -28.53 -1.82 -13.82
N LEU A 33 -28.60 -1.65 -12.50
CA LEU A 33 -29.66 -0.87 -11.84
C LEU A 33 -29.53 0.62 -12.14
N VAL A 34 -28.31 1.17 -12.11
CA VAL A 34 -28.03 2.56 -12.51
C VAL A 34 -28.31 2.76 -14.01
N GLY A 35 -27.95 1.78 -14.84
CA GLY A 35 -28.26 1.79 -16.27
C GLY A 35 -29.76 1.81 -16.56
N LEU A 36 -30.54 1.06 -15.77
CA LEU A 36 -31.99 1.01 -15.85
C LEU A 36 -32.61 2.35 -15.44
N TYR A 37 -32.09 2.96 -14.36
CA TYR A 37 -32.50 4.30 -13.93
C TYR A 37 -32.22 5.38 -14.99
N LYS A 38 -31.12 5.23 -15.75
CA LYS A 38 -30.74 6.15 -16.85
C LYS A 38 -31.36 5.79 -18.22
N HIS A 39 -32.28 4.82 -18.30
CA HIS A 39 -32.88 4.35 -19.56
C HIS A 39 -31.86 3.94 -20.64
N SER A 40 -30.72 3.38 -20.20
CA SER A 40 -29.70 2.89 -21.14
C SER A 40 -30.14 1.56 -21.76
N SER A 41 -30.08 1.47 -23.09
CA SER A 41 -30.49 0.27 -23.86
C SER A 41 -29.72 -1.00 -23.48
N HIS A 42 -28.54 -0.86 -22.86
CA HIS A 42 -27.70 -1.98 -22.42
C HIS A 42 -27.99 -2.45 -20.99
N ALA A 43 -28.84 -1.76 -20.22
CA ALA A 43 -29.20 -2.12 -18.85
C ALA A 43 -29.61 -3.60 -18.64
N PRO A 44 -30.46 -4.22 -19.49
CA PRO A 44 -30.84 -5.62 -19.31
C PRO A 44 -29.68 -6.60 -19.53
N LEU A 45 -28.68 -6.26 -20.37
CA LEU A 45 -27.48 -7.08 -20.58
C LEU A 45 -26.63 -7.16 -19.30
N TRP A 46 -26.46 -6.03 -18.61
CA TRP A 46 -25.71 -5.98 -17.35
C TRP A 46 -26.42 -6.73 -16.22
N LEU A 47 -27.75 -6.64 -16.15
CA LEU A 47 -28.55 -7.42 -15.19
C LEU A 47 -28.52 -8.93 -15.48
N GLY A 48 -28.58 -9.32 -16.76
CA GLY A 48 -28.41 -10.72 -17.17
C GLY A 48 -27.04 -11.28 -16.79
N ALA A 49 -25.99 -10.48 -16.98
CA ALA A 49 -24.64 -10.84 -16.54
C ALA A 49 -24.53 -11.01 -15.02
N ALA A 50 -25.19 -10.14 -14.24
CA ALA A 50 -25.22 -10.25 -12.77
C ALA A 50 -25.88 -11.55 -12.31
N VAL A 51 -27.03 -11.92 -12.89
CA VAL A 51 -27.74 -13.17 -12.58
C VAL A 51 -26.93 -14.39 -13.01
N ALA A 52 -26.30 -14.35 -14.18
CA ALA A 52 -25.43 -15.42 -14.65
C ALA A 52 -24.22 -15.63 -13.72
N PHE A 53 -23.58 -14.55 -13.26
CA PHE A 53 -22.48 -14.62 -12.30
C PHE A 53 -22.94 -15.15 -10.94
N ALA A 54 -24.10 -14.73 -10.44
CA ALA A 54 -24.67 -15.24 -9.20
C ALA A 54 -25.01 -16.73 -9.29
N GLY A 55 -25.63 -17.17 -10.40
CA GLY A 55 -25.94 -18.58 -10.65
C GLY A 55 -24.69 -19.45 -10.78
N LEU A 56 -23.67 -18.97 -11.50
CA LEU A 56 -22.41 -19.69 -11.66
C LEU A 56 -21.63 -19.82 -10.34
N THR A 57 -21.72 -18.80 -9.48
CA THR A 57 -21.16 -18.82 -8.12
C THR A 57 -21.80 -19.91 -7.26
N LEU A 58 -23.11 -20.15 -7.39
CA LEU A 58 -23.83 -21.17 -6.64
C LEU A 58 -23.60 -22.60 -7.17
N TRP A 59 -23.52 -22.79 -8.49
CA TRP A 59 -23.44 -24.13 -9.10
C TRP A 59 -22.02 -24.69 -9.24
N ARG A 60 -21.02 -23.88 -9.62
CA ARG A 60 -19.65 -24.36 -9.89
C ARG A 60 -18.61 -23.29 -9.48
N PRO A 61 -18.36 -23.08 -8.17
CA PRO A 61 -17.39 -22.08 -7.71
C PRO A 61 -15.92 -22.39 -8.09
N GLN A 62 -15.63 -23.60 -8.59
CA GLN A 62 -14.29 -24.00 -9.02
C GLN A 62 -13.85 -23.37 -10.35
N THR A 63 -14.77 -23.09 -11.29
CA THR A 63 -14.44 -22.38 -12.54
C THR A 63 -14.12 -20.91 -12.26
N LEU A 64 -14.83 -20.30 -11.29
CA LEU A 64 -14.50 -18.98 -10.75
C LEU A 64 -13.16 -18.97 -9.99
N GLY A 65 -12.65 -20.13 -9.55
CA GLY A 65 -11.35 -20.22 -8.88
C GLY A 65 -10.18 -19.81 -9.78
N LEU A 66 -10.24 -20.14 -11.08
CA LEU A 66 -9.21 -19.71 -12.03
C LEU A 66 -9.30 -18.21 -12.32
N ALA A 67 -10.52 -17.69 -12.47
CA ALA A 67 -10.78 -16.26 -12.66
C ALA A 67 -10.37 -15.43 -11.43
N ASN A 68 -10.66 -15.92 -10.22
CA ASN A 68 -10.27 -15.28 -8.95
C ASN A 68 -8.74 -15.21 -8.82
N ARG A 69 -8.02 -16.29 -9.17
CA ARG A 69 -6.55 -16.28 -9.21
C ARG A 69 -6.00 -15.30 -10.25
N ALA A 70 -6.60 -15.22 -11.43
CA ALA A 70 -6.21 -14.25 -12.45
C ALA A 70 -6.47 -12.81 -11.99
N TRP A 71 -7.62 -12.56 -11.36
CA TRP A 71 -7.98 -11.27 -10.77
C TRP A 71 -7.01 -10.87 -9.66
N LEU A 72 -6.63 -11.80 -8.78
CA LEU A 72 -5.64 -11.56 -7.74
C LEU A 72 -4.28 -11.19 -8.36
N LYS A 73 -3.82 -11.93 -9.38
CA LYS A 73 -2.57 -11.62 -10.09
C LYS A 73 -2.62 -10.24 -10.74
N LEU A 74 -3.76 -9.87 -11.34
CA LEU A 74 -3.96 -8.55 -11.89
C LEU A 74 -3.89 -7.47 -10.80
N GLY A 75 -4.56 -7.69 -9.66
CA GLY A 75 -4.51 -6.80 -8.51
C GLY A 75 -3.09 -6.63 -7.96
N LEU A 76 -2.31 -7.71 -7.86
CA LEU A 76 -0.90 -7.67 -7.45
C LEU A 76 -0.03 -6.92 -8.46
N LEU A 77 -0.27 -7.11 -9.76
CA LEU A 77 0.43 -6.37 -10.81
C LEU A 77 0.10 -4.88 -10.75
N MET A 78 -1.17 -4.52 -10.56
CA MET A 78 -1.58 -3.14 -10.34
C MET A 78 -0.92 -2.58 -9.08
N TYR A 79 -0.93 -3.32 -7.97
CA TYR A 79 -0.28 -2.88 -6.73
C TYR A 79 1.21 -2.60 -6.93
N ARG A 80 1.91 -3.45 -7.68
CA ARG A 80 3.33 -3.24 -8.03
C ARG A 80 3.59 -1.93 -8.77
N VAL A 81 2.63 -1.43 -9.54
CA VAL A 81 2.74 -0.13 -10.25
C VAL A 81 2.23 1.02 -9.37
N VAL A 82 1.11 0.83 -8.68
CA VAL A 82 0.46 1.85 -7.86
C VAL A 82 1.33 2.20 -6.64
N ASN A 83 1.95 1.22 -5.99
CA ASN A 83 2.79 1.45 -4.82
C ASN A 83 3.96 2.43 -5.11
N PRO A 84 4.84 2.20 -6.11
CA PRO A 84 5.90 3.15 -6.43
C PRO A 84 5.35 4.50 -6.94
N VAL A 85 4.20 4.53 -7.62
CA VAL A 85 3.56 5.79 -8.03
C VAL A 85 3.13 6.62 -6.83
N ILE A 86 2.45 6.01 -5.85
CA ILE A 86 2.07 6.69 -4.60
C ILE A 86 3.32 7.17 -3.86
N MET A 87 4.35 6.32 -3.75
CA MET A 87 5.61 6.69 -3.10
C MET A 87 6.30 7.85 -3.83
N ALA A 88 6.28 7.86 -5.16
CA ALA A 88 6.80 8.97 -5.95
C ALA A 88 6.01 10.26 -5.69
N ILE A 89 4.67 10.20 -5.70
CA ILE A 89 3.83 11.38 -5.42
C ILE A 89 4.11 11.91 -4.01
N LEU A 90 4.20 11.04 -2.99
CA LEU A 90 4.52 11.46 -1.62
C LEU A 90 5.92 12.08 -1.54
N PHE A 91 6.91 11.44 -2.18
CA PHE A 91 8.27 11.94 -2.17
C PHE A 91 8.39 13.29 -2.87
N PHE A 92 7.92 13.40 -4.12
CA PHE A 92 8.05 14.63 -4.91
C PHE A 92 7.05 15.72 -4.52
N GLY A 93 5.87 15.35 -4.00
CA GLY A 93 4.81 16.27 -3.63
C GLY A 93 4.89 16.77 -2.19
N VAL A 94 5.48 16.00 -1.27
CA VAL A 94 5.53 16.35 0.16
C VAL A 94 6.97 16.41 0.66
N ILE A 95 7.72 15.32 0.58
CA ILE A 95 9.04 15.21 1.22
C ILE A 95 10.06 16.16 0.57
N LEU A 96 10.14 16.14 -0.76
CA LEU A 96 11.06 16.95 -1.54
C LEU A 96 10.83 18.46 -1.36
N PRO A 97 9.59 18.99 -1.47
CA PRO A 97 9.37 20.42 -1.26
C PRO A 97 9.67 20.84 0.17
N ILE A 98 9.37 20.02 1.18
CA ILE A 98 9.77 20.31 2.57
C ILE A 98 11.30 20.44 2.66
N GLY A 99 12.05 19.48 2.11
CA GLY A 99 13.51 19.53 2.10
C GLY A 99 14.06 20.75 1.34
N TRP A 100 13.44 21.12 0.22
CA TRP A 100 13.79 22.31 -0.54
C TRP A 100 13.55 23.60 0.26
N ILE A 101 12.39 23.72 0.90
CA ILE A 101 12.07 24.86 1.77
C ILE A 101 13.08 24.95 2.91
N MET A 102 13.38 23.84 3.59
CA MET A 102 14.37 23.82 4.67
C MET A 102 15.77 24.23 4.21
N ARG A 103 16.17 23.82 3.00
CA ARG A 103 17.45 24.22 2.41
C ARG A 103 17.51 25.70 2.09
N LEU A 104 16.40 26.29 1.64
CA LEU A 104 16.27 27.74 1.42
C LEU A 104 16.24 28.52 2.75
N SER A 105 15.64 27.95 3.80
CA SER A 105 15.63 28.54 5.15
C SER A 105 16.99 28.46 5.87
N GLY A 106 18.03 27.88 5.24
CA GLY A 106 19.39 27.81 5.80
C GLY A 106 19.51 26.95 7.06
N THR A 107 18.49 26.15 7.36
CA THR A 107 18.47 25.32 8.57
C THR A 107 19.16 23.99 8.29
N ASP A 108 20.46 23.93 8.58
CA ASP A 108 21.26 22.70 8.45
C ASP A 108 21.20 21.89 9.75
N PHE A 109 20.16 21.05 9.89
CA PHE A 109 20.03 20.14 11.04
C PHE A 109 21.13 19.08 11.09
N LEU A 110 21.69 18.70 9.93
CA LEU A 110 22.70 17.65 9.84
C LEU A 110 24.13 18.19 9.89
N ARG A 111 24.30 19.52 9.90
CA ARG A 111 25.61 20.21 9.84
C ARG A 111 26.50 19.60 8.75
N LEU A 112 25.92 19.35 7.58
CA LEU A 112 26.56 18.63 6.48
C LEU A 112 27.65 19.47 5.80
N GLY A 113 27.66 20.78 6.03
CA GLY A 113 28.74 21.68 5.63
C GLY A 113 30.08 21.27 6.24
N ARG A 114 31.03 20.83 5.40
CA ARG A 114 32.37 20.44 5.83
C ARG A 114 33.18 21.66 6.23
N ASP A 115 33.19 21.95 7.53
CA ASP A 115 34.02 23.00 8.13
C ASP A 115 35.49 22.56 8.18
N ARG A 116 36.33 23.11 7.30
CA ARG A 116 37.77 22.78 7.23
C ARG A 116 38.58 23.41 8.36
N ALA A 117 38.02 24.40 9.07
CA ALA A 117 38.69 25.09 10.17
C ALA A 117 38.44 24.41 11.53
N SER A 118 37.44 23.53 11.62
CA SER A 118 37.17 22.80 12.86
C SER A 118 38.17 21.64 13.08
N PRO A 119 38.83 21.57 14.24
CA PRO A 119 39.69 20.45 14.59
C PRO A 119 38.90 19.15 14.85
N THR A 120 37.58 19.22 15.06
CA THR A 120 36.74 18.04 15.34
C THR A 120 35.25 18.34 15.14
N TYR A 121 34.52 17.41 14.51
CA TYR A 121 33.05 17.49 14.32
C TYR A 121 32.23 16.92 15.50
N TRP A 122 32.89 16.40 16.53
CA TRP A 122 32.23 15.93 17.75
C TRP A 122 31.52 17.10 18.42
N LEU A 123 30.20 17.00 18.54
CA LEU A 123 29.42 17.92 19.35
C LEU A 123 29.69 17.64 20.82
N PRO A 124 30.20 18.63 21.59
CA PRO A 124 30.35 18.46 23.02
C PRO A 124 28.96 18.25 23.66
N ARG A 125 28.82 17.19 24.44
CA ARG A 125 27.59 16.93 25.20
C ARG A 125 27.53 17.93 26.35
N SER A 126 26.52 18.80 26.35
CA SER A 126 26.20 19.68 27.48
C SER A 126 25.27 18.97 28.47
N ASP A 127 25.61 17.73 28.85
CA ASP A 127 24.86 16.98 29.84
C ASP A 127 25.50 17.20 31.22
N PRO A 128 24.82 17.86 32.17
CA PRO A 128 25.37 18.10 33.52
C PRO A 128 25.45 16.83 34.38
N ARG A 129 24.92 15.69 33.90
CA ARG A 129 24.86 14.44 34.66
C ARG A 129 26.25 13.84 34.81
N ASP A 130 26.57 13.46 36.05
CA ASP A 130 27.81 12.74 36.37
C ASP A 130 27.86 11.40 35.60
N ILE A 131 29.04 11.05 35.10
CA ILE A 131 29.26 9.89 34.21
C ILE A 131 28.75 8.60 34.87
N SER A 132 28.80 8.54 36.20
CA SER A 132 28.32 7.46 37.07
C SER A 132 26.81 7.20 37.00
N GLU A 133 25.98 8.23 36.73
CA GLU A 133 24.53 8.07 36.58
C GLU A 133 24.13 7.64 35.16
N SER A 134 24.90 8.03 34.14
CA SER A 134 24.60 7.68 32.74
C SER A 134 24.70 6.18 32.45
N MET A 135 25.55 5.44 33.18
CA MET A 135 25.81 4.02 32.96
C MET A 135 24.75 3.09 33.55
N ARG A 136 23.83 3.60 34.39
CA ARG A 136 22.75 2.79 35.01
C ARG A 136 21.62 2.42 34.04
N GLN A 137 21.53 3.06 32.88
CA GLN A 137 20.44 2.85 31.90
C GLN A 137 20.98 2.43 30.52
N GLN A 138 22.04 1.61 30.50
CA GLN A 138 22.68 1.20 29.24
C GLN A 138 22.04 -0.04 28.57
N PHE A 139 21.07 -0.68 29.22
CA PHE A 139 20.35 -1.86 28.74
C PHE A 139 18.84 -1.67 28.84
#